data_AF-A0A3M8LA88-F1
#
_entry.id   AF-A0A3M8LA88-F1
#
_cell.length_a   1.000
_cell.length_b   1.000
_cell.length_c   1.000
_cell.angle_alpha   90.00
_cell.angle_beta   90.00
_cell.angle_gamma   90.00
#
_symmetry.space_group_name_H-M   'P 1'
#
loop_
_entity.id
_entity.type
_entity.pdbx_description
1 polymer ?
#
loop_
_entity_poly.entity_id
_entity_poly.type
_entity_poly.pdbx_seq_one_letter_code
_entity_poly.pdbx_strand_id
1 'polypeptide(L)'
;MGTMKSTQATTARRCMAGSLLTALMVGGLAGCSLETAEATRVNEPATLEDVGGGVSRITLSAQGAERLGVATAPVEKADGGGLTVPYSALLYDATGKTWVYVTPEPLVFVRQPVTVDRVDGEAVKLTSGPAVGTPVVIVGASELLGAELDVEE
;
A
#
# COMPACT_ATOMS: atom_id res chain seq x y z
N MET A 1 66.52 43.18 -23.29
CA MET A 1 65.08 42.96 -23.05
C MET A 1 64.53 42.25 -24.28
N GLY A 2 64.81 40.94 -24.37
CA GLY A 2 64.61 40.14 -25.58
C GLY A 2 63.14 39.73 -25.73
N THR A 3 62.51 39.77 -26.92
CA THR A 3 62.81 38.98 -28.12
C THR A 3 62.89 37.50 -27.78
N MET A 4 62.21 36.56 -28.43
CA MET A 4 61.61 36.54 -29.76
C MET A 4 60.81 35.24 -29.82
N LYS A 5 59.76 35.25 -30.64
CA LYS A 5 59.45 34.26 -31.69
C LYS A 5 59.99 32.84 -31.50
N SER A 6 59.16 31.84 -31.79
CA SER A 6 59.46 30.99 -32.95
C SER A 6 58.27 30.13 -33.36
N THR A 7 58.05 30.16 -34.67
CA THR A 7 57.12 29.39 -35.48
C THR A 7 57.57 27.92 -35.59
N GLN A 8 56.58 27.06 -35.81
CA GLN A 8 56.66 25.62 -36.01
C GLN A 8 57.41 25.21 -37.30
N ALA A 9 58.01 24.01 -37.30
CA ALA A 9 58.00 23.08 -38.44
C ALA A 9 58.40 21.66 -38.00
N THR A 10 57.46 20.73 -38.19
CA THR A 10 57.60 19.40 -38.83
C THR A 10 58.78 18.48 -38.48
N THR A 11 58.49 17.26 -37.99
CA THR A 11 58.54 15.99 -38.77
C THR A 11 58.66 14.77 -37.83
N ALA A 12 57.91 13.72 -38.16
CA ALA A 12 57.83 12.44 -37.45
C ALA A 12 59.12 11.63 -37.43
N ARG A 13 59.37 10.88 -36.34
CA ARG A 13 59.75 9.45 -36.36
C ARG A 13 59.97 8.87 -34.96
N ARG A 14 59.15 7.85 -34.65
CA ARG A 14 59.49 6.51 -34.16
C ARG A 14 60.56 6.31 -33.06
N CYS A 15 60.11 5.51 -32.09
CA CYS A 15 60.78 4.38 -31.42
C CYS A 15 61.27 4.57 -29.97
N MET A 16 60.83 3.60 -29.17
CA MET A 16 61.44 3.00 -27.98
C MET A 16 61.23 3.64 -26.61
N ALA A 17 60.41 2.90 -25.83
CA ALA A 17 60.70 2.36 -24.50
C ALA A 17 61.15 3.32 -23.40
N GLY A 18 60.34 3.41 -22.34
CA GLY A 18 60.75 3.98 -21.07
C GLY A 18 59.59 4.09 -20.10
N SER A 19 59.48 3.10 -19.22
CA SER A 19 58.51 2.96 -18.14
C SER A 19 58.37 4.21 -17.26
N LEU A 20 57.16 4.56 -16.83
CA LEU A 20 56.97 5.31 -15.58
C LEU A 20 55.59 5.05 -14.94
N LEU A 21 55.66 4.74 -13.66
CA LEU A 21 54.65 4.45 -12.64
C LEU A 21 53.25 5.08 -12.85
N THR A 22 52.21 4.23 -12.80
CA THR A 22 50.86 4.63 -12.36
C THR A 22 50.52 3.93 -11.07
N ALA A 23 50.56 4.69 -9.97
CA ALA A 23 50.07 4.30 -8.65
C ALA A 23 48.56 4.06 -8.73
N LEU A 24 48.14 2.79 -8.64
CA LEU A 24 46.74 2.41 -8.61
C LEU A 24 46.23 2.60 -7.17
N MET A 25 45.71 3.79 -6.89
CA MET A 25 44.90 4.08 -5.69
C MET A 25 43.63 3.22 -5.74
N VAL A 26 43.63 2.08 -5.06
CA VAL A 26 42.41 1.30 -4.78
C VAL A 26 41.66 2.03 -3.66
N GLY A 27 40.94 3.09 -4.03
CA GLY A 27 40.03 3.80 -3.16
C GLY A 27 38.84 2.89 -2.82
N GLY A 28 38.72 2.56 -1.53
CA GLY A 28 37.59 1.81 -1.01
C GLY A 28 36.28 2.56 -1.24
N LEU A 29 35.35 1.91 -1.92
CA LEU A 29 33.93 2.23 -1.88
C LEU A 29 33.21 1.05 -1.23
N ALA A 30 33.49 0.86 0.07
CA ALA A 30 32.57 0.15 0.96
C ALA A 30 31.38 1.08 1.24
N GLY A 31 30.54 1.28 0.23
CA GLY A 31 29.26 1.94 0.35
C GLY A 31 28.17 0.90 0.59
N CYS A 32 28.22 0.19 1.71
CA CYS A 32 27.02 -0.45 2.25
C CYS A 32 26.07 0.66 2.68
N SER A 33 25.21 1.13 1.77
CA SER A 33 24.02 1.88 2.15
C SER A 33 22.95 0.87 2.56
N LEU A 34 23.04 0.39 3.79
CA LEU A 34 21.98 -0.32 4.51
C LEU A 34 21.42 0.61 5.59
N GLU A 35 21.04 1.83 5.23
CA GLU A 35 20.38 2.76 6.15
C GLU A 35 19.34 3.61 5.41
N THR A 36 18.23 3.01 4.97
CA THR A 36 16.92 3.69 4.80
C THR A 36 15.76 2.69 4.81
N ALA A 37 15.83 1.60 5.57
CA ALA A 37 14.70 0.65 5.70
C ALA A 37 13.77 0.96 6.90
N GLU A 38 14.14 1.88 7.78
CA GLU A 38 13.34 2.24 8.97
C GLU A 38 12.58 3.57 8.84
N ALA A 39 13.08 4.55 8.07
CA ALA A 39 12.42 5.86 7.97
C ALA A 39 11.12 5.83 7.14
N THR A 40 10.95 4.85 6.25
CA THR A 40 9.76 4.72 5.37
C THR A 40 8.53 4.18 6.12
N ARG A 41 8.73 3.32 7.13
CA ARG A 41 7.62 2.67 7.87
C ARG A 41 6.89 3.60 8.84
N VAL A 42 7.43 4.79 9.12
CA VAL A 42 6.84 5.76 10.05
C VAL A 42 5.60 6.47 9.44
N ASN A 43 5.34 6.31 8.14
CA ASN A 43 4.25 7.01 7.43
C ASN A 43 3.38 6.10 6.54
N GLU A 44 3.43 4.78 6.71
CA GLU A 44 2.57 3.89 5.92
C GLU A 44 1.10 4.08 6.33
N PRO A 45 0.17 4.35 5.39
CA PRO A 45 -1.22 4.65 5.75
C PRO A 45 -1.98 3.44 6.30
N ALA A 46 -1.58 2.22 5.90
CA ALA A 46 -2.19 0.96 6.30
C ALA A 46 -1.14 -0.16 6.31
N THR A 47 -1.28 -1.15 7.20
CA THR A 47 -0.53 -2.41 7.11
C THR A 47 -1.49 -3.59 6.92
N LEU A 48 -1.01 -4.64 6.24
CA LEU A 48 -1.77 -5.84 5.94
C LEU A 48 -1.18 -7.07 6.63
N GLU A 49 -2.05 -7.89 7.21
CA GLU A 49 -1.71 -9.22 7.74
C GLU A 49 -2.66 -10.25 7.14
N ASP A 50 -2.13 -11.28 6.47
CA ASP A 50 -2.94 -12.38 5.94
C ASP A 50 -3.58 -13.17 7.10
N VAL A 51 -4.91 -13.26 7.12
CA VAL A 51 -5.68 -14.02 8.11
C VAL A 51 -6.30 -15.30 7.53
N GLY A 52 -5.88 -15.68 6.32
CA GLY A 52 -6.30 -16.86 5.59
C GLY A 52 -7.54 -16.64 4.74
N GLY A 53 -7.81 -17.60 3.83
CA GLY A 53 -8.99 -17.56 2.97
C GLY A 53 -8.99 -16.44 1.94
N GLY A 54 -7.82 -15.85 1.65
CA GLY A 54 -7.67 -14.71 0.77
C GLY A 54 -8.16 -13.40 1.39
N VAL A 55 -8.24 -13.32 2.72
CA VAL A 55 -8.63 -12.11 3.45
C VAL A 55 -7.42 -11.58 4.22
N SER A 56 -7.22 -10.27 4.18
CA SER A 56 -6.23 -9.57 5.01
C SER A 56 -6.91 -8.79 6.13
N ARG A 57 -6.26 -8.76 7.29
CA ARG A 57 -6.50 -7.76 8.33
C ARG A 57 -5.77 -6.48 7.94
N ILE A 58 -6.52 -5.39 7.84
CA ILE A 58 -5.99 -4.06 7.58
C ILE A 58 -5.86 -3.34 8.92
N THR A 59 -4.69 -2.77 9.21
CA THR A 59 -4.52 -1.84 10.34
C THR A 59 -4.18 -0.47 9.78
N LEU A 60 -5.09 0.50 9.93
CA LEU A 60 -4.85 1.87 9.50
C LEU A 60 -4.01 2.63 10.54
N SER A 61 -3.14 3.52 10.05
CA SER A 61 -2.63 4.60 10.90
C SER A 61 -3.76 5.56 11.28
N ALA A 62 -3.61 6.28 12.39
CA ALA A 62 -4.61 7.28 12.80
C ALA A 62 -4.85 8.34 11.70
N GLN A 63 -3.78 8.81 11.06
CA GLN A 63 -3.87 9.75 9.94
C GLN A 63 -4.51 9.12 8.69
N GLY A 64 -4.23 7.84 8.42
CA GLY A 64 -4.89 7.10 7.34
C GLY A 64 -6.41 7.03 7.54
N ALA A 65 -6.85 6.66 8.74
CA ALA A 65 -8.27 6.61 9.07
C ALA A 65 -8.93 8.01 9.04
N GLU A 66 -8.23 9.06 9.50
CA GLU A 66 -8.70 10.44 9.40
C GLU A 66 -8.90 10.87 7.94
N ARG A 67 -7.92 10.61 7.07
CA ARG A 67 -8.00 10.94 5.64
C ARG A 67 -9.12 10.20 4.92
N LEU A 68 -9.33 8.93 5.26
CA LEU A 68 -10.41 8.13 4.70
C LEU A 68 -11.79 8.51 5.27
N GLY A 69 -11.83 9.17 6.43
CA GLY A 69 -13.08 9.52 7.11
C GLY A 69 -13.92 8.29 7.45
N VAL A 70 -13.27 7.18 7.83
CA VAL A 70 -13.95 5.88 8.04
C VAL A 70 -15.07 6.03 9.06
N ALA A 71 -16.27 5.64 8.66
CA ALA A 71 -17.45 5.63 9.52
C ALA A 71 -18.07 4.25 9.54
N THR A 72 -18.70 3.90 10.66
CA THR A 72 -19.36 2.61 10.84
C THR A 72 -20.82 2.78 11.25
N ALA A 73 -21.63 1.76 10.94
CA ALA A 73 -22.98 1.59 11.48
C ALA A 73 -23.11 0.16 12.01
N PRO A 74 -23.96 -0.08 13.02
CA PRO A 74 -24.19 -1.44 13.51
C PRO A 74 -24.97 -2.27 12.47
N VAL A 75 -24.69 -3.57 12.42
CA VAL A 75 -25.63 -4.54 11.82
C VAL A 75 -26.91 -4.53 12.62
N GLU A 76 -28.05 -4.36 11.98
CA GLU A 76 -29.36 -4.33 12.61
C GLU A 76 -30.13 -5.62 12.36
N LYS A 77 -31.15 -5.88 13.19
CA LYS A 77 -32.11 -6.94 12.92
C LYS A 77 -33.11 -6.46 11.88
N ALA A 78 -33.37 -7.24 10.84
CA ALA A 78 -34.40 -6.92 9.86
C ALA A 78 -35.81 -7.22 10.41
N ASP A 79 -36.79 -6.42 10.00
CA ASP A 79 -38.21 -6.73 10.19
C ASP A 79 -38.55 -8.06 9.50
N GLY A 80 -39.22 -8.96 10.22
CA GLY A 80 -39.53 -10.31 9.72
C GLY A 80 -38.41 -11.35 9.89
N GLY A 81 -37.27 -10.98 10.49
CA GLY A 81 -36.12 -11.87 10.71
C GLY A 81 -35.00 -11.64 9.71
N GLY A 82 -33.77 -12.06 10.06
CA GLY A 82 -32.56 -11.79 9.28
C GLY A 82 -31.81 -10.53 9.74
N LEU A 83 -30.87 -10.08 8.93
CA LEU A 83 -29.98 -8.95 9.23
C LEU A 83 -30.21 -7.80 8.25
N THR A 84 -29.90 -6.58 8.66
CA THR A 84 -29.89 -5.39 7.79
C THR A 84 -28.60 -4.62 7.98
N VAL A 85 -28.01 -4.17 6.87
CA VAL A 85 -26.89 -3.23 6.85
C VAL A 85 -27.18 -2.09 5.86
N PRO A 86 -26.55 -0.91 6.01
CA PRO A 86 -26.61 0.12 4.98
C PRO A 86 -25.99 -0.37 3.66
N TYR A 87 -26.56 0.04 2.53
CA TYR A 87 -26.06 -0.33 1.20
C TYR A 87 -24.61 0.10 0.98
N SER A 88 -24.19 1.22 1.56
CA SER A 88 -22.80 1.70 1.47
C SER A 88 -21.77 0.80 2.15
N ALA A 89 -22.20 -0.17 2.97
CA ALA A 89 -21.30 -1.18 3.54
C ALA A 89 -21.06 -2.38 2.62
N LEU A 90 -21.93 -2.59 1.62
CA LEU A 90 -21.89 -3.77 0.76
C LEU A 90 -20.82 -3.62 -0.32
N LEU A 91 -19.93 -4.60 -0.38
CA LEU A 91 -18.90 -4.72 -1.42
C LEU A 91 -19.10 -5.98 -2.23
N TYR A 92 -18.75 -5.91 -3.51
CA TYR A 92 -18.66 -7.06 -4.41
C TYR A 92 -17.20 -7.26 -4.80
N ASP A 93 -16.70 -8.49 -4.68
CA ASP A 93 -15.40 -8.82 -5.28
C ASP A 93 -15.53 -9.12 -6.79
N ALA A 94 -14.40 -9.33 -7.46
CA ALA A 94 -14.34 -9.61 -8.89
C ALA A 94 -15.09 -10.89 -9.32
N THR A 95 -15.42 -11.78 -8.37
CA THR A 95 -16.19 -13.01 -8.63
C THR A 95 -17.68 -12.84 -8.32
N GLY A 96 -18.09 -11.66 -7.84
CA GLY A 96 -19.46 -11.35 -7.45
C GLY A 96 -19.83 -11.80 -6.03
N LYS A 97 -18.86 -12.25 -5.21
CA LYS A 97 -19.15 -12.54 -3.80
C LYS A 97 -19.30 -11.24 -3.03
N THR A 98 -20.16 -11.26 -2.03
CA THR A 98 -20.54 -10.09 -1.25
C THR A 98 -19.85 -10.06 0.11
N TRP A 99 -19.37 -8.87 0.48
CA TRP A 99 -18.57 -8.64 1.68
C TRP A 99 -19.01 -7.36 2.39
N VAL A 100 -18.70 -7.28 3.69
CA VAL A 100 -18.69 -6.05 4.48
C VAL A 100 -17.39 -5.99 5.28
N TYR A 101 -16.83 -4.81 5.55
CA TYR A 101 -15.75 -4.68 6.54
C TYR A 101 -16.33 -4.52 7.94
N VAL A 102 -15.78 -5.25 8.91
CA VAL A 102 -16.04 -5.06 10.34
C VAL A 102 -14.82 -4.45 11.03
N THR A 103 -15.03 -3.76 12.15
CA THR A 103 -13.96 -3.25 13.01
C THR A 103 -13.93 -3.99 14.35
N PRO A 104 -13.14 -5.08 14.49
CA PRO A 104 -13.05 -5.82 15.75
C PRO A 104 -12.31 -5.03 16.83
N GLU A 105 -11.41 -4.14 16.43
CA GLU A 105 -10.60 -3.27 17.28
C GLU A 105 -10.43 -1.90 16.60
N PRO A 106 -10.17 -0.81 17.34
CA PRO A 106 -9.93 0.50 16.75
C PRO A 106 -8.87 0.46 15.64
N LEU A 107 -9.19 1.04 14.48
CA LEU A 107 -8.32 1.11 13.29
C LEU A 107 -8.00 -0.24 12.63
N VAL A 108 -8.53 -1.35 13.15
CA VAL A 108 -8.39 -2.69 12.58
C VAL A 108 -9.66 -3.01 11.80
N PHE A 109 -9.50 -3.49 10.57
CA PHE A 109 -10.59 -3.83 9.67
C PHE A 109 -10.37 -5.21 9.05
N VAL A 110 -11.43 -6.01 8.99
CA VAL A 110 -11.42 -7.33 8.37
C VAL A 110 -12.71 -7.49 7.58
N ARG A 111 -12.62 -7.90 6.32
CA ARG A 111 -13.84 -8.21 5.56
C ARG A 111 -14.45 -9.53 5.99
N GLN A 112 -15.77 -9.55 6.10
CA GLN A 112 -16.55 -10.75 6.40
C GLN A 112 -17.56 -11.00 5.27
N PRO A 113 -17.78 -12.27 4.89
CA PRO A 113 -18.73 -12.59 3.84
C PRO A 113 -20.15 -12.34 4.33
N VAL A 114 -21.00 -11.86 3.43
CA VAL A 114 -22.44 -11.72 3.65
C VAL A 114 -23.20 -12.42 2.55
N THR A 115 -24.43 -12.87 2.83
CA THR A 115 -25.35 -13.37 1.82
C THR A 115 -26.52 -12.41 1.71
N VAL A 116 -26.63 -11.76 0.56
CA VAL A 116 -27.70 -10.79 0.27
C VAL A 116 -29.01 -11.55 -0.03
N ASP A 117 -30.09 -11.16 0.66
CA ASP A 117 -31.46 -11.53 0.29
C ASP A 117 -31.97 -10.56 -0.78
N ARG A 118 -31.98 -9.26 -0.46
CA ARG A 118 -32.40 -8.20 -1.36
C ARG A 118 -31.85 -6.83 -0.93
N VAL A 119 -31.94 -5.87 -1.84
CA VAL A 119 -31.61 -4.47 -1.59
C VAL A 119 -32.90 -3.66 -1.64
N ASP A 120 -33.19 -2.96 -0.54
CA ASP A 120 -34.37 -2.12 -0.33
C ASP A 120 -33.90 -0.66 -0.23
N GLY A 121 -33.58 -0.03 -1.37
CA GLY A 121 -33.06 1.34 -1.41
C GLY A 121 -31.69 1.46 -0.73
N GLU A 122 -31.63 2.21 0.37
CA GLU A 122 -30.39 2.42 1.15
C GLU A 122 -30.09 1.28 2.14
N ALA A 123 -30.98 0.28 2.26
CA ALA A 123 -30.81 -0.86 3.15
C ALA A 123 -30.60 -2.16 2.38
N VAL A 124 -29.75 -3.05 2.90
CA VAL A 124 -29.52 -4.39 2.38
C VAL A 124 -30.01 -5.40 3.39
N LYS A 125 -30.94 -6.26 2.98
CA LYS A 125 -31.40 -7.40 3.78
C LYS A 125 -30.47 -8.58 3.54
N LEU A 126 -29.99 -9.21 4.61
CA LEU A 126 -29.06 -10.33 4.54
C LEU A 126 -29.67 -11.57 5.20
N THR A 127 -29.44 -12.73 4.58
CA THR A 127 -29.73 -14.04 5.19
C THR A 127 -28.59 -14.53 6.09
N SER A 128 -27.35 -14.07 5.84
CA SER A 128 -26.19 -14.33 6.69
C SER A 128 -25.20 -13.17 6.67
N GLY A 129 -24.46 -12.98 7.77
CA GLY A 129 -23.45 -11.93 7.92
C GLY A 129 -22.98 -11.80 9.37
N PRO A 130 -22.28 -10.70 9.71
CA PRO A 130 -21.86 -10.43 11.08
C PRO A 130 -23.06 -10.35 12.04
N ALA A 131 -22.83 -10.62 13.33
CA ALA A 131 -23.88 -10.60 14.33
C ALA A 131 -24.50 -9.19 14.48
N VAL A 132 -25.76 -9.12 14.90
CA VAL A 132 -26.42 -7.85 15.24
C VAL A 132 -25.58 -7.06 16.25
N GLY A 133 -25.43 -5.76 16.00
CA GLY A 133 -24.59 -4.85 16.78
C GLY A 133 -23.14 -4.78 16.32
N THR A 134 -22.69 -5.66 15.42
CA THR A 134 -21.31 -5.58 14.88
C THR A 134 -21.17 -4.30 14.05
N PRO A 135 -20.16 -3.45 14.30
CA PRO A 135 -19.93 -2.26 13.49
C PRO A 135 -19.39 -2.66 12.11
N VAL A 136 -20.13 -2.30 11.07
CA VAL A 136 -19.72 -2.44 9.66
C VAL A 136 -19.34 -1.08 9.08
N VAL A 137 -18.31 -1.04 8.24
CA VAL A 137 -17.83 0.18 7.58
C VAL A 137 -18.83 0.65 6.53
N ILE A 138 -19.27 1.91 6.62
CA ILE A 138 -20.26 2.53 5.72
C ILE A 138 -19.68 3.72 4.92
N VAL A 139 -18.49 4.18 5.29
CA VAL A 139 -17.66 5.16 4.57
C VAL A 139 -16.23 4.63 4.58
N GLY A 140 -15.56 4.59 3.42
CA GLY A 140 -14.22 4.04 3.30
C GLY A 140 -14.16 2.55 2.94
N ALA A 141 -15.30 1.88 2.74
CA ALA A 141 -15.33 0.43 2.49
C ALA A 141 -14.61 0.04 1.19
N SER A 142 -14.82 0.81 0.11
CA SER A 142 -14.17 0.55 -1.19
C SER A 142 -12.67 0.86 -1.14
N GLU A 143 -12.28 1.87 -0.38
CA GLU A 143 -10.90 2.26 -0.16
C GLU A 143 -10.14 1.21 0.65
N LEU A 144 -10.77 0.63 1.67
CA LEU A 144 -10.24 -0.53 2.39
C LEU A 144 -10.07 -1.74 1.45
N LEU A 145 -11.02 -1.99 0.55
CA LEU A 145 -10.89 -3.07 -0.43
C LEU A 145 -9.73 -2.82 -1.41
N GLY A 146 -9.57 -1.59 -1.87
CA GLY A 146 -8.44 -1.21 -2.71
C GLY A 146 -7.11 -1.43 -1.99
N ALA A 147 -7.03 -1.04 -0.71
CA ALA A 147 -5.84 -1.26 0.11
C ALA A 147 -5.58 -2.75 0.40
N GLU A 148 -6.61 -3.59 0.59
CA GLU A 148 -6.44 -5.02 0.83
C GLU A 148 -5.97 -5.79 -0.41
N LEU A 149 -6.48 -5.41 -1.59
CA LEU A 149 -6.19 -6.09 -2.84
C LEU A 149 -4.92 -5.58 -3.53
N ASP A 150 -4.13 -4.75 -2.84
CA ASP A 150 -3.04 -4.01 -3.45
C ASP A 150 -2.18 -4.90 -4.35
N VAL A 151 -2.14 -4.50 -5.62
CA VAL A 151 -1.32 -5.13 -6.65
C VAL A 151 0.01 -4.39 -6.61
N GLU A 152 0.98 -4.95 -5.90
CA GLU A 152 2.36 -4.50 -6.04
C GLU A 152 2.74 -4.59 -7.53
N GLU A 153 2.94 -3.45 -8.21
CA GLU A 153 3.59 -3.39 -9.52
C GLU A 153 5.10 -3.63 -9.41
#